data_AF-A0A1S3QJD4-F1
#
_entry.id   AF-A0A1S3QJD4-F1
#
_cell.length_a   1.000
_cell.length_b   1.000
_cell.length_c   1.000
_cell.angle_alpha   90.00
_cell.angle_beta   90.00
_cell.angle_gamma   90.00
#
_symmetry.space_group_name_H-M   'P 1'
#
loop_
_entity.id
_entity.type
_entity.pdbx_description
1 polymer ?
#
loop_
_entity_poly.entity_id
_entity_poly.type
_entity_poly.pdbx_seq_one_letter_code
_entity_poly.pdbx_strand_id
1 'polypeptide(L)'
;MLQRDPKGRASLEEIESHAWLQGVDPSPATKFNTPLVSHKSLSEDEHNGIIQRMVLGDIADREPIVEALETNKYNHITATYFLLAERILREKQEKEVQTRSSSPSNIKAQFR
;
A
#
# COMPACT_ATOMS: atom_id res chain seq x y z
N MET A 1 -2.85 -10.38 22.99
CA MET A 1 -1.61 -10.86 22.34
C MET A 1 -1.13 -12.21 22.90
N LEU A 2 -0.99 -12.37 24.23
CA LEU A 2 -0.52 -13.62 24.84
C LEU A 2 -1.64 -14.65 25.01
N GLN A 3 -1.99 -15.33 23.93
CA GLN A 3 -2.96 -16.43 23.90
C GLN A 3 -2.29 -17.70 23.35
N ARG A 4 -2.59 -18.84 23.98
CA ARG A 4 -2.04 -20.15 23.55
C ARG A 4 -2.52 -20.51 22.14
N ASP A 5 -3.82 -20.37 21.89
CA ASP A 5 -4.40 -20.53 20.55
C ASP A 5 -4.15 -19.25 19.71
N PRO A 6 -3.50 -19.36 18.54
CA PRO A 6 -3.32 -18.22 17.63
C PRO A 6 -4.64 -17.57 17.19
N LYS A 7 -5.71 -18.35 17.02
CA LYS A 7 -7.00 -17.82 16.56
C LYS A 7 -7.69 -16.91 17.59
N GLY A 8 -7.32 -17.04 18.86
CA GLY A 8 -7.80 -16.17 19.93
C GLY A 8 -6.96 -14.92 20.14
N ARG A 9 -5.89 -14.69 19.35
CA ARG A 9 -5.06 -13.50 19.48
C ARG A 9 -5.76 -12.30 18.84
N ALA A 10 -5.62 -11.15 19.49
CA ALA A 10 -6.12 -9.88 18.98
C ALA A 10 -5.47 -9.51 17.65
N SER A 11 -6.25 -8.92 16.73
CA SER A 11 -5.78 -8.38 15.46
C SER A 11 -4.97 -7.09 15.66
N LEU A 12 -4.29 -6.61 14.61
CA LEU A 12 -3.59 -5.32 14.67
C LEU A 12 -4.56 -4.16 14.91
N GLU A 13 -5.75 -4.17 14.29
CA GLU A 13 -6.78 -3.13 14.48
C GLU A 13 -7.28 -3.06 15.93
N GLU A 14 -7.48 -4.21 16.57
CA GLU A 14 -7.84 -4.29 17.99
C GLU A 14 -6.72 -3.82 18.91
N ILE A 15 -5.45 -4.10 18.55
CA ILE A 15 -4.29 -3.67 19.33
C ILE A 15 -4.09 -2.16 19.18
N GLU A 16 -4.19 -1.62 17.96
CA GLU A 16 -4.01 -0.19 17.66
C GLU A 16 -5.08 0.70 18.32
N SER A 17 -6.31 0.20 18.45
CA SER A 17 -7.43 0.91 19.11
C SER A 17 -7.46 0.76 20.64
N HIS A 18 -6.58 -0.05 21.22
CA HIS A 18 -6.59 -0.38 22.64
C HIS A 18 -6.34 0.85 23.54
N ALA A 19 -7.07 0.95 24.66
CA ALA A 19 -7.02 2.10 25.57
C ALA A 19 -5.61 2.45 26.08
N TRP A 20 -4.72 1.47 26.17
CA TRP A 20 -3.32 1.67 26.55
C TRP A 20 -2.52 2.55 25.57
N LEU A 21 -2.90 2.56 24.28
CA LEU A 21 -2.26 3.38 23.25
C LEU A 21 -3.00 4.71 23.02
N GLN A 22 -4.17 4.92 23.64
CA GLN A 22 -4.93 6.16 23.51
C GLN A 22 -4.18 7.33 24.19
N GLY A 23 -3.99 8.42 23.46
CA GLY A 23 -3.30 9.62 23.97
C GLY A 23 -1.79 9.64 23.73
N VAL A 24 -1.21 8.57 23.18
CA VAL A 24 0.10 8.65 22.53
C VAL A 24 -0.13 9.37 21.20
N ASP A 25 0.48 10.55 20.99
CA ASP A 25 0.41 11.21 19.68
C ASP A 25 1.04 10.25 18.66
N PRO A 26 0.26 9.70 17.71
CA PRO A 26 0.87 9.02 16.59
C PRO A 26 1.65 10.11 15.87
N SER A 27 2.99 10.11 16.05
CA SER A 27 3.93 10.96 15.32
C SER A 27 3.42 11.18 13.90
N PRO A 28 3.57 12.36 13.28
CA PRO A 28 3.13 12.59 11.90
C PRO A 28 3.51 11.45 10.93
N ALA A 29 4.64 10.78 11.18
CA ALA A 29 5.07 9.57 10.49
C ALA A 29 4.01 8.44 10.47
N THR A 30 3.28 8.22 11.55
CA THR A 30 2.24 7.17 11.69
C THR A 30 1.01 7.44 10.83
N LYS A 31 0.60 8.71 10.65
CA LYS A 31 -0.56 9.06 9.80
C LYS A 31 -0.27 8.96 8.30
N PHE A 32 1.00 9.07 7.90
CA PHE A 32 1.45 8.90 6.51
C PHE A 32 1.97 7.48 6.20
N ASN A 33 1.95 6.55 7.18
CA ASN A 33 2.55 5.23 7.04
C ASN A 33 1.60 4.10 6.66
N THR A 34 0.28 4.33 6.61
CA THR A 34 -0.64 3.29 6.18
C THR A 34 -0.35 2.95 4.71
N PRO A 35 0.04 1.70 4.39
CA PRO A 35 0.39 1.31 3.02
C PRO A 35 -0.77 1.59 2.07
N LEU A 36 -0.51 2.16 0.90
CA LEU A 36 -1.54 2.41 -0.12
C LEU A 36 -2.22 1.13 -0.58
N VAL A 37 -1.50 0.01 -0.60
CA VAL A 37 -2.05 -1.30 -0.95
C VAL A 37 -3.19 -1.76 -0.03
N SER A 38 -3.36 -1.16 1.17
CA SER A 38 -4.47 -1.51 2.06
C SER A 38 -5.81 -0.89 1.66
N HIS A 39 -5.80 0.18 0.87
CA HIS A 39 -7.01 0.99 0.59
C HIS A 39 -7.10 1.50 -0.85
N LYS A 40 -6.09 1.26 -1.69
CA LYS A 40 -6.12 1.52 -3.13
C LYS A 40 -5.91 0.22 -3.91
N SER A 41 -6.57 0.12 -5.06
CA SER A 41 -6.41 -0.99 -5.99
C SER A 41 -5.48 -0.63 -7.16
N LEU A 42 -4.84 -1.65 -7.71
CA LEU A 42 -4.12 -1.57 -8.98
C LEU A 42 -5.08 -1.80 -10.15
N SER A 43 -4.74 -1.27 -11.33
CA SER A 43 -5.36 -1.75 -12.57
C SER A 43 -4.88 -3.16 -12.92
N GLU A 44 -5.62 -3.84 -13.79
CA GLU A 44 -5.23 -5.17 -14.28
C GLU A 44 -3.87 -5.13 -15.01
N ASP A 45 -3.63 -4.09 -15.80
CA ASP A 45 -2.35 -3.87 -16.49
C ASP A 45 -1.18 -3.70 -15.50
N GLU A 46 -1.40 -2.96 -14.41
CA GLU A 46 -0.39 -2.76 -13.36
C GLU A 46 -0.10 -4.07 -12.62
N HIS A 47 -1.14 -4.82 -12.28
CA HIS A 47 -1.03 -6.15 -11.69
C HIS A 47 -0.20 -7.10 -12.58
N ASN A 48 -0.59 -7.21 -13.85
CA ASN A 48 0.11 -8.06 -14.83
C ASN A 48 1.56 -7.59 -15.04
N GLY A 49 1.80 -6.28 -15.05
CA GLY A 49 3.14 -5.70 -15.15
C GLY A 49 4.04 -5.98 -13.94
N ILE A 50 3.49 -6.12 -12.73
CA ILE A 50 4.24 -6.56 -11.56
C ILE A 50 4.62 -8.03 -11.70
N ILE A 51 3.66 -8.90 -12.02
CA ILE A 51 3.91 -10.34 -12.19
C ILE A 51 5.00 -10.57 -13.25
N GLN A 52 4.90 -9.90 -14.40
CA GLN A 52 5.90 -10.01 -15.46
C GLN A 52 7.29 -9.61 -14.97
N ARG A 53 7.42 -8.53 -14.20
CA ARG A 53 8.71 -8.10 -13.64
C ARG A 53 9.26 -9.06 -12.60
N MET A 54 8.40 -9.69 -11.80
CA MET A 54 8.82 -10.71 -10.83
C MET A 54 9.36 -11.96 -11.52
N VAL A 55 8.73 -12.40 -12.62
CA VAL A 55 9.23 -13.51 -13.44
C VAL A 55 10.56 -13.14 -14.10
N LEU A 56 10.65 -11.97 -14.73
CA LEU A 56 11.89 -11.49 -15.36
C LEU A 56 13.03 -11.28 -14.35
N GLY A 57 12.68 -10.98 -13.09
CA GLY A 57 13.62 -10.82 -11.99
C GLY A 57 13.99 -12.12 -11.27
N ASP A 58 13.57 -13.28 -11.79
CA ASP A 58 13.84 -14.61 -11.23
C ASP A 58 13.40 -14.76 -9.75
N ILE A 59 12.28 -14.12 -9.40
CA ILE A 59 11.69 -14.24 -8.05
C ILE A 59 10.95 -15.57 -7.89
N ALA A 60 10.17 -15.93 -8.91
CA ALA A 60 9.45 -17.20 -9.05
C ALA A 60 8.81 -17.25 -10.45
N ASP A 61 8.43 -18.45 -10.90
CA ASP A 61 7.61 -18.63 -12.09
C ASP A 61 6.21 -18.01 -11.91
N ARG A 62 5.49 -17.82 -13.03
CA ARG A 62 4.19 -17.15 -13.03
C ARG A 62 3.15 -17.89 -12.19
N GLU A 63 3.08 -19.21 -12.31
CA GLU A 63 2.08 -20.04 -11.63
C GLU A 63 2.25 -19.98 -10.10
N PRO A 64 3.46 -20.17 -9.52
CA PRO A 64 3.69 -19.95 -8.08
C PRO A 64 3.35 -18.54 -7.59
N ILE A 65 3.59 -17.50 -8.40
CA ILE A 65 3.22 -16.13 -8.04
C ILE A 65 1.71 -16.00 -7.90
N VAL A 66 0.96 -16.43 -8.93
CA VAL A 66 -0.51 -16.37 -8.93
C VAL A 66 -1.07 -17.20 -7.77
N GLU A 67 -0.59 -18.43 -7.59
CA GLU A 67 -1.04 -19.30 -6.49
C GLU A 67 -0.78 -18.66 -5.12
N ALA A 68 0.40 -18.07 -4.91
CA ALA A 68 0.74 -17.43 -3.64
C ALA A 68 -0.16 -16.22 -3.32
N LEU A 69 -0.55 -15.47 -4.35
CA LEU A 69 -1.48 -14.34 -4.22
C LEU A 69 -2.92 -14.82 -3.94
N GLU A 70 -3.40 -15.81 -4.69
CA GLU A 70 -4.75 -16.37 -4.52
C GLU A 70 -4.95 -17.02 -3.14
N THR A 71 -3.91 -17.71 -2.65
CA THR A 71 -3.92 -18.37 -1.33
C THR A 71 -3.56 -17.44 -0.18
N ASN A 72 -3.28 -16.16 -0.46
CA ASN A 72 -2.90 -15.16 0.52
C ASN A 72 -1.75 -15.62 1.46
N LYS A 73 -0.73 -16.28 0.88
CA LYS A 73 0.43 -16.75 1.64
C LYS A 73 1.22 -15.56 2.18
N TYR A 74 1.78 -15.67 3.38
CA TYR A 74 2.69 -14.67 3.94
C TYR A 74 4.14 -15.12 3.75
N ASN A 75 4.73 -14.77 2.60
CA ASN A 75 6.07 -15.21 2.21
C ASN A 75 6.78 -14.16 1.33
N HIS A 76 7.98 -14.48 0.82
CA HIS A 76 8.78 -13.55 0.01
C HIS A 76 8.15 -13.24 -1.35
N ILE A 77 7.32 -14.12 -1.91
CA ILE A 77 6.65 -13.90 -3.20
C ILE A 77 5.59 -12.81 -3.03
N THR A 78 4.65 -13.00 -2.09
CA THR A 78 3.60 -12.03 -1.83
C THR A 78 4.14 -10.73 -1.27
N ALA A 79 5.16 -10.78 -0.41
CA ALA A 79 5.83 -9.59 0.08
C ALA A 79 6.44 -8.76 -1.07
N THR A 80 7.18 -9.40 -1.98
CA THR A 80 7.76 -8.72 -3.15
C THR A 80 6.66 -8.10 -4.01
N TYR A 81 5.59 -8.84 -4.28
CA TYR A 81 4.45 -8.35 -5.05
C TYR A 81 3.83 -7.08 -4.41
N PHE A 82 3.49 -7.12 -3.11
CA PHE A 82 2.84 -5.99 -2.45
C PHE A 82 3.78 -4.79 -2.27
N LEU A 83 5.09 -4.98 -2.14
CA LEU A 83 6.06 -3.88 -2.12
C LEU A 83 6.18 -3.19 -3.49
N LEU A 84 6.16 -3.95 -4.59
CA LEU A 84 6.14 -3.39 -5.95
C LEU A 84 4.81 -2.67 -6.23
N ALA A 85 3.68 -3.24 -5.77
CA ALA A 85 2.37 -2.62 -5.83
C ALA A 85 2.35 -1.28 -5.09
N GLU A 86 2.86 -1.25 -3.85
CA GLU A 86 2.96 -0.06 -3.03
C GLU A 86 3.77 1.03 -3.73
N ARG A 87 4.90 0.67 -4.34
CA ARG A 87 5.73 1.61 -5.10
C ARG A 87 4.97 2.25 -6.25
N ILE A 88 4.24 1.47 -7.06
CA ILE A 88 3.45 1.99 -8.19
C ILE A 88 2.36 2.95 -7.68
N LEU A 89 1.66 2.58 -6.61
CA LEU A 89 0.61 3.40 -6.03
C LEU A 89 1.14 4.74 -5.50
N ARG A 90 2.33 4.75 -4.91
CA ARG A 90 3.01 5.98 -4.43
C ARG A 90 3.40 6.88 -5.59
N GLU A 91 4.02 6.32 -6.63
CA GLU A 91 4.40 7.07 -7.84
C GLU A 91 3.18 7.71 -8.54
N LYS A 92 2.01 7.05 -8.54
CA LYS A 92 0.76 7.64 -9.05
C LYS A 92 0.24 8.78 -8.18
N GLN A 93 0.23 8.60 -6.86
CA GLN A 93 -0.23 9.63 -5.93
C GLN A 93 0.63 10.90 -6.03
N GLU A 94 1.94 10.77 -6.17
CA GLU A 94 2.86 11.91 -6.33
C GLU A 94 2.57 12.70 -7.63
N LYS A 95 2.30 12.00 -8.75
CA LYS A 95 1.93 12.63 -10.03
C LYS A 95 0.60 13.39 -9.95
N GLU A 96 -0.39 12.84 -9.25
CA GLU A 96 -1.68 13.52 -9.01
C GLU A 96 -1.52 14.79 -8.16
N VAL A 97 -0.63 14.78 -7.16
CA VAL A 97 -0.34 15.97 -6.34
C VAL A 97 0.37 17.05 -7.16
N GLN A 98 1.36 16.67 -7.97
CA GLN A 98 2.10 17.62 -8.82
C GLN A 98 1.19 18.31 -9.84
N THR A 99 0.36 17.55 -10.57
CA THR A 99 -0.58 18.09 -11.58
C THR A 99 -1.57 19.11 -11.01
N ARG A 100 -2.05 18.89 -9.77
CA ARG A 100 -2.90 19.84 -9.05
C ARG A 100 -2.16 21.11 -8.65
N SER A 101 -0.89 21.01 -8.26
CA SER A 101 -0.06 22.16 -7.88
C SER A 101 0.39 23.02 -9.06
N SER A 102 0.46 22.45 -10.27
CA SER A 102 0.90 23.13 -11.50
C SER A 102 -0.24 23.77 -12.31
N SER A 103 -1.48 23.75 -11.82
CA SER A 103 -2.60 24.43 -12.48
C SER A 103 -2.47 25.94 -12.31
N PRO A 104 -2.27 26.74 -13.38
CA PRO A 104 -2.19 28.19 -13.25
C PRO A 104 -3.57 28.72 -12.86
N SER A 105 -3.69 29.25 -11.65
CA SER A 105 -4.84 30.04 -11.24
C SER A 105 -5.01 31.18 -12.24
N ASN A 106 -6.07 31.12 -13.04
CA ASN A 106 -6.42 32.13 -14.04
C ASN A 106 -6.96 33.37 -13.30
N ILE A 107 -6.08 34.10 -12.61
CA ILE A 107 -6.40 35.37 -11.95
C ILE A 107 -6.41 36.43 -13.06
N LYS A 108 -7.57 36.62 -13.67
CA LYS A 108 -7.86 37.84 -14.43
C LYS A 108 -7.89 39.01 -13.45
N ALA A 109 -6.76 39.66 -13.24
CA ALA A 109 -6.72 40.99 -12.65
C ALA A 109 -7.29 41.99 -13.67
N GLN A 110 -8.56 42.34 -13.52
CA GLN A 110 -9.13 43.52 -14.16
C GLN A 110 -8.54 44.75 -13.48
N PHE A 111 -7.54 45.38 -14.10
CA PHE A 111 -7.17 46.75 -13.77
C PHE A 111 -8.24 47.69 -14.33
N ARG A 112 -8.74 48.57 -13.46
CA ARG A 112 -9.60 49.72 -13.79
C ARG A 112 -8.73 50.96 -13.96
#